data_AF-E8NDM7-F1
#
_entry.id   AF-E8NDM7-F1
#
_cell.length_a   1.000
_cell.length_b   1.000
_cell.length_c   1.000
_cell.angle_alpha   90.00
_cell.angle_beta   90.00
_cell.angle_gamma   90.00
#
_symmetry.space_group_name_H-M   'P 1'
#
loop_
_entity.id
_entity.type
_entity.pdbx_description
1 polymer ?
#
loop_
_entity_poly.entity_id
_entity_poly.type
_entity_poly.pdbx_seq_one_letter_code
_entity_poly.pdbx_strand_id
1 'polypeptide(L)'
;MWGSFLQRLLLGCDLVLGPGLLTLMHNDAVHTGAAVALAPGVTVQAGYLRDAAGREYPVDAYGEIVAKSCREGATTRELAQAMAYLSAAPVAQVEDSLFAFVLRLHALRLLSIHQSFAREWARDLAMWPFDAIVMLVTRSLAPTRLASRRIYAPATANVVRAVVEGLTYLTASAVVMALVAVVATDFSIPLTPAFTADRSALLALITNVVALLILASAIVHELGHLLVGRLLSVPVVGVQVRRGAASVLLAPGPKDRMQAVIVAGPFAGATFAAICGALLLGLFEPGWQLAAIDNVRLSIGCVTLVIAAGHLFSLLPIFGDGRVLRAGGVDRR
;
A
#
# COMPACT_ATOMS: atom_id res chain seq x y z
N MET A 1 -2.67 37.18 -23.72
CA MET A 1 -3.18 36.95 -22.33
C MET A 1 -3.03 35.49 -21.86
N TRP A 2 -2.17 34.66 -22.47
CA TRP A 2 -1.98 33.24 -22.10
C TRP A 2 -0.83 32.98 -21.11
N GLY A 3 0.17 33.88 -21.07
CA GLY A 3 1.33 33.73 -20.19
C GLY A 3 0.99 33.77 -18.71
N SER A 4 0.01 34.57 -18.29
CA SER A 4 -0.29 34.74 -16.86
C SER A 4 -1.00 33.55 -16.21
N PHE A 5 -1.60 32.64 -16.98
CA PHE A 5 -2.29 31.47 -16.43
C PHE A 5 -1.28 30.40 -15.97
N LEU A 6 -0.42 29.94 -16.89
CA LEU A 6 0.67 29.01 -16.60
C LEU A 6 1.65 29.61 -15.60
N GLN A 7 1.96 30.90 -15.74
CA GLN A 7 2.90 31.56 -14.85
C GLN A 7 2.30 31.78 -13.44
N ARG A 8 0.98 31.94 -13.25
CA ARG A 8 0.39 32.03 -11.90
C ARG A 8 0.21 30.67 -11.22
N LEU A 9 -0.07 29.62 -12.01
CA LEU A 9 -0.13 28.24 -11.51
C LEU A 9 1.28 27.76 -11.07
N LEU A 10 2.32 28.25 -11.74
CA LEU A 10 3.73 28.02 -11.38
C LEU A 10 4.27 28.99 -10.32
N LEU A 11 3.91 30.28 -10.33
CA LEU A 11 4.41 31.31 -9.38
C LEU A 11 3.66 31.35 -8.04
N GLY A 12 2.48 30.73 -7.92
CA GLY A 12 1.91 30.38 -6.61
C GLY A 12 2.69 29.29 -5.86
N CYS A 13 3.78 28.79 -6.47
CA CYS A 13 4.58 27.66 -6.03
C CYS A 13 6.08 27.99 -5.99
N ASP A 14 6.48 29.13 -5.41
CA ASP A 14 7.89 29.42 -5.16
C ASP A 14 8.40 28.62 -3.94
N LEU A 15 8.93 27.42 -4.21
CA LEU A 15 9.95 26.77 -3.39
C LEU A 15 10.81 25.85 -4.28
N VAL A 16 11.88 26.45 -4.79
CA VAL A 16 13.19 25.90 -5.16
C VAL A 16 13.28 24.37 -5.17
N LEU A 17 13.44 23.77 -6.36
CA LEU A 17 14.30 22.61 -6.68
C LEU A 17 14.24 22.35 -8.21
N GLY A 18 15.39 22.14 -8.85
CA GLY A 18 15.56 22.16 -10.33
C GLY A 18 15.02 20.94 -11.11
N PRO A 19 14.72 21.06 -12.42
CA PRO A 19 13.54 20.40 -13.00
C PRO A 19 13.76 19.46 -14.21
N GLY A 20 14.99 19.08 -14.57
CA GLY A 20 15.21 18.42 -15.88
C GLY A 20 14.90 16.91 -15.92
N LEU A 21 15.49 16.14 -15.00
CA LEU A 21 15.57 14.67 -15.13
C LEU A 21 14.68 13.90 -14.15
N LEU A 22 14.33 14.50 -13.00
CA LEU A 22 13.40 13.92 -12.03
C LEU A 22 11.94 13.98 -12.51
N THR A 23 11.61 14.97 -13.34
CA THR A 23 10.24 15.26 -13.79
C THR A 23 9.72 14.20 -14.76
N LEU A 24 10.57 13.65 -15.63
CA LEU A 24 10.20 12.55 -16.54
C LEU A 24 9.99 11.21 -15.82
N MET A 25 10.65 10.97 -14.68
CA MET A 25 10.41 9.76 -13.87
C MET A 25 9.29 9.95 -12.81
N HIS A 26 8.91 11.20 -12.48
CA HIS A 26 7.84 11.51 -11.53
C HIS A 26 6.45 11.66 -12.18
N ASN A 27 6.38 12.03 -13.45
CA ASN A 27 5.09 12.27 -14.14
C ASN A 27 4.28 11.00 -14.43
N ASP A 28 4.83 9.83 -14.16
CA ASP A 28 4.19 8.57 -14.49
C ASP A 28 3.23 8.03 -13.41
N ALA A 29 3.21 8.62 -12.21
CA ALA A 29 2.41 8.06 -11.11
C ALA A 29 0.89 8.17 -11.32
N VAL A 30 0.45 9.18 -12.06
CA VAL A 30 -0.96 9.48 -12.29
C VAL A 30 -1.26 9.27 -13.77
N HIS A 31 -1.85 8.13 -14.13
CA HIS A 31 -2.24 7.88 -15.50
C HIS A 31 -3.44 8.76 -15.93
N THR A 32 -3.50 9.07 -17.23
CA THR A 32 -4.71 9.61 -17.86
C THR A 32 -5.88 8.65 -17.62
N GLY A 33 -6.95 9.15 -16.99
CA GLY A 33 -8.12 8.36 -16.61
C GLY A 33 -8.01 7.66 -15.25
N ALA A 34 -6.98 7.94 -14.44
CA ALA A 34 -7.00 7.57 -13.03
C ALA A 34 -8.16 8.28 -12.32
N ALA A 35 -8.87 7.56 -11.44
CA ALA A 35 -9.89 8.17 -10.59
C ALA A 35 -9.20 8.84 -9.40
N VAL A 36 -9.55 10.09 -9.13
CA VAL A 36 -9.02 10.88 -8.03
C VAL A 36 -10.16 11.27 -7.11
N ALA A 37 -9.94 11.06 -5.82
CA ALA A 37 -10.89 11.40 -4.76
C ALA A 37 -10.18 12.13 -3.63
N LEU A 38 -10.88 13.02 -2.92
CA LEU A 38 -10.33 13.59 -1.69
C LEU A 38 -10.07 12.47 -0.66
N ALA A 39 -8.97 12.59 0.07
CA ALA A 39 -8.69 11.67 1.16
C ALA A 39 -9.75 11.83 2.27
N PRO A 40 -10.06 10.76 3.04
CA PRO A 40 -11.02 10.82 4.13
C PRO A 40 -10.70 11.94 5.13
N GLY A 41 -11.72 12.72 5.51
CA GLY A 41 -11.59 13.84 6.44
C GLY A 41 -11.03 15.13 5.83
N VAL A 42 -10.61 15.13 4.56
CA VAL A 42 -10.25 16.36 3.85
C VAL A 42 -11.51 17.13 3.47
N THR A 43 -11.53 18.42 3.82
CA THR A 43 -12.63 19.33 3.48
C THR A 43 -12.14 20.45 2.57
N VAL A 44 -13.01 20.91 1.67
CA VAL A 44 -12.72 22.05 0.78
C VAL A 44 -13.45 23.26 1.31
N GLN A 45 -12.71 24.34 1.57
CA GLN A 45 -13.21 25.65 1.99
C GLN A 45 -12.70 26.72 1.02
N ALA A 46 -13.28 27.92 1.08
CA ALA A 46 -12.90 29.00 0.16
C ALA A 46 -11.43 29.38 0.33
N GLY A 47 -10.62 29.16 -0.71
CA GLY A 47 -9.19 29.48 -0.72
C GLY A 47 -8.26 28.51 0.01
N TYR A 48 -8.76 27.41 0.61
CA TYR A 48 -7.91 26.40 1.23
C TYR A 48 -8.55 25.00 1.34
N LEU A 49 -7.70 23.98 1.37
CA LEU A 49 -8.04 22.62 1.77
C LEU A 49 -7.65 22.40 3.23
N ARG A 50 -8.52 21.75 4.00
CA ARG A 50 -8.24 21.40 5.39
C ARG A 50 -8.17 19.89 5.54
N ASP A 51 -7.06 19.38 6.05
CA ASP A 51 -6.89 17.95 6.28
C ASP A 51 -7.62 17.47 7.55
N ALA A 52 -7.61 16.15 7.79
CA ALA A 52 -8.25 15.56 8.97
C ALA A 52 -7.60 15.98 10.31
N ALA A 53 -6.35 16.48 10.29
CA ALA A 53 -5.67 17.03 11.45
C ALA A 53 -5.98 18.52 11.65
N GLY A 54 -6.80 19.11 10.77
CA GLY A 54 -7.19 20.50 10.80
C GLY A 54 -6.17 21.46 10.19
N ARG A 55 -5.10 20.97 9.55
CA ARG A 55 -4.10 21.81 8.89
C ARG A 55 -4.65 22.33 7.56
N GLU A 56 -4.38 23.61 7.32
CA GLU A 56 -4.86 24.32 6.15
C GLU A 56 -3.77 24.40 5.07
N TYR A 57 -4.18 24.22 3.83
CA TYR A 57 -3.35 24.21 2.63
C TYR A 57 -3.97 25.18 1.63
N PRO A 58 -3.34 26.34 1.36
CA PRO A 58 -3.92 27.33 0.47
C PRO A 58 -4.07 26.76 -0.95
N VAL A 59 -5.21 27.05 -1.57
CA VAL A 59 -5.48 26.73 -2.98
C VAL A 59 -6.06 27.96 -3.66
N ASP A 60 -5.76 28.11 -4.95
CA ASP A 60 -6.40 29.14 -5.77
C ASP A 60 -7.82 28.70 -6.19
N ALA A 61 -8.53 29.57 -6.90
CA ALA A 61 -9.90 29.29 -7.34
C ALA A 61 -9.98 28.04 -8.25
N TYR A 62 -8.96 27.78 -9.07
CA TYR A 62 -8.91 26.59 -9.92
C TYR A 62 -8.69 25.32 -9.09
N GLY A 63 -7.74 25.34 -8.16
CA GLY A 63 -7.49 24.25 -7.23
C GLY A 63 -8.71 23.93 -6.37
N GLU A 64 -9.48 24.95 -5.98
CA GLU A 64 -10.75 24.77 -5.27
C GLU A 64 -11.79 24.04 -6.13
N ILE A 65 -11.94 24.41 -7.40
CA ILE A 65 -12.85 23.72 -8.33
C ILE A 65 -12.42 22.27 -8.52
N VAL A 66 -11.13 22.03 -8.79
CA VAL A 66 -10.58 20.67 -8.93
C VAL A 66 -10.84 19.85 -7.66
N ALA A 67 -10.58 20.41 -6.49
CA ALA A 67 -10.80 19.73 -5.21
C ALA A 67 -12.29 19.45 -4.93
N LYS A 68 -13.18 20.37 -5.30
CA LYS A 68 -14.64 20.15 -5.23
C LYS A 68 -15.06 18.99 -6.12
N SER A 69 -14.58 18.94 -7.36
CA SER A 69 -14.84 17.82 -8.27
C SER A 69 -14.28 16.50 -7.75
N CYS A 70 -13.12 16.52 -7.07
CA CYS A 70 -12.56 15.33 -6.41
C CYS A 70 -13.38 14.84 -5.20
N ARG A 71 -14.32 15.63 -4.67
CA ARG A 71 -15.16 15.20 -3.53
C ARG A 71 -16.09 14.05 -3.92
N GLU A 72 -16.61 14.08 -5.15
CA GLU A 72 -17.53 13.07 -5.70
C GLU A 72 -16.79 11.92 -6.39
N GLY A 73 -15.47 12.07 -6.57
CA GLY A 73 -14.65 11.18 -7.39
C GLY A 73 -14.75 11.57 -8.87
N ALA A 74 -13.62 11.98 -9.44
CA ALA A 74 -13.54 12.35 -10.86
C ALA A 74 -12.33 11.67 -11.48
N THR A 75 -12.38 11.40 -12.78
CA THR A 75 -11.17 10.96 -13.50
C THR A 75 -10.28 12.14 -13.85
N THR A 76 -8.97 11.93 -13.93
CA THR A 76 -8.03 12.98 -14.37
C THR A 76 -8.36 13.52 -15.75
N ARG A 77 -8.97 12.70 -16.62
CA ARG A 77 -9.45 13.12 -17.95
C ARG A 77 -10.64 14.07 -17.86
N GLU A 78 -11.64 13.76 -17.05
CA GLU A 78 -12.81 14.63 -16.85
C GLU A 78 -12.40 15.97 -16.24
N LEU A 79 -11.50 15.94 -15.26
CA LEU A 79 -10.92 17.14 -14.67
C LEU A 79 -10.17 17.99 -15.70
N ALA A 80 -9.33 17.37 -16.53
CA ALA A 80 -8.59 18.07 -17.57
C ALA A 80 -9.52 18.72 -18.61
N GLN A 81 -10.56 18.00 -19.04
CA GLN A 81 -11.57 18.51 -19.97
C GLN A 81 -12.36 19.69 -19.38
N ALA A 82 -12.83 19.55 -18.12
CA ALA A 82 -13.55 20.62 -17.43
C ALA A 82 -12.68 21.87 -17.24
N MET A 83 -11.41 21.69 -16.87
CA MET A 83 -10.47 22.80 -16.71
C MET A 83 -10.11 23.46 -18.04
N ALA A 84 -9.90 22.68 -19.10
CA ALA A 84 -9.68 23.19 -20.45
C ALA A 84 -10.86 24.03 -20.95
N TYR A 85 -12.09 23.57 -20.70
CA TYR A 85 -13.30 24.33 -21.02
C TYR A 85 -13.35 25.66 -20.25
N LEU A 86 -13.12 25.64 -18.93
CA LEU A 86 -13.17 26.84 -18.08
C LEU A 86 -12.04 27.83 -18.36
N SER A 87 -10.85 27.36 -18.75
CA SER A 87 -9.69 28.21 -19.04
C SER A 87 -9.56 28.58 -20.52
N ALA A 88 -10.46 28.10 -21.39
CA ALA A 88 -10.38 28.19 -22.84
C ALA A 88 -9.03 27.70 -23.45
N ALA A 89 -8.29 26.85 -22.74
CA ALA A 89 -6.96 26.39 -23.14
C ALA A 89 -7.04 24.99 -23.79
N PRO A 90 -6.06 24.61 -24.63
CA PRO A 90 -5.96 23.24 -25.12
C PRO A 90 -5.81 22.24 -23.97
N VAL A 91 -6.54 21.11 -24.05
CA VAL A 91 -6.53 20.05 -23.01
C VAL A 91 -5.11 19.62 -22.64
N ALA A 92 -4.24 19.43 -23.64
CA ALA A 92 -2.85 19.01 -23.41
C ALA A 92 -2.05 19.96 -22.49
N GLN A 93 -2.28 21.29 -22.57
CA GLN A 93 -1.58 22.25 -21.70
C GLN A 93 -2.13 22.22 -20.26
N VAL A 94 -3.42 21.94 -20.12
CA VAL A 94 -4.10 21.84 -18.83
C VAL A 94 -3.75 20.53 -18.12
N GLU A 95 -3.59 19.44 -18.87
CA GLU A 95 -3.19 18.14 -18.33
C GLU A 95 -1.88 18.25 -17.54
N ASP A 96 -0.81 18.81 -18.10
CA ASP A 96 0.48 18.94 -17.41
C ASP A 96 0.37 19.69 -16.07
N SER A 97 -0.36 20.81 -16.09
CA SER A 97 -0.60 21.66 -14.91
C SER A 97 -1.45 20.94 -13.85
N LEU A 98 -2.51 20.25 -14.29
CA LEU A 98 -3.39 19.48 -13.44
C LEU A 98 -2.63 18.29 -12.81
N PHE A 99 -1.80 17.60 -13.58
CA PHE A 99 -1.01 16.48 -13.07
C PHE A 99 -0.03 16.94 -12.00
N ALA A 100 0.70 18.04 -12.22
CA ALA A 100 1.58 18.61 -11.20
C ALA A 100 0.81 18.96 -9.91
N PHE A 101 -0.39 19.55 -10.05
CA PHE A 101 -1.25 19.88 -8.91
C PHE A 101 -1.76 18.62 -8.17
N VAL A 102 -2.26 17.61 -8.89
CA VAL A 102 -2.72 16.34 -8.32
C VAL A 102 -1.58 15.60 -7.62
N LEU A 103 -0.39 15.56 -8.21
CA LEU A 103 0.80 14.98 -7.60
C LEU A 103 1.19 15.70 -6.30
N ARG A 104 1.10 17.04 -6.27
CA ARG A 104 1.34 17.82 -5.06
C ARG A 104 0.32 17.51 -3.97
N LEU A 105 -0.98 17.51 -4.29
CA LEU A 105 -2.03 17.14 -3.33
C LEU A 105 -1.85 15.70 -2.82
N HIS A 106 -1.43 14.79 -3.71
CA HIS A 106 -1.14 13.41 -3.36
C HIS A 106 0.08 13.27 -2.43
N ALA A 107 1.16 14.00 -2.70
CA ALA A 107 2.34 14.05 -1.85
C ALA A 107 2.00 14.58 -0.43
N LEU A 108 1.04 15.50 -0.35
CA LEU A 108 0.49 16.02 0.90
C LEU A 108 -0.58 15.11 1.54
N ARG A 109 -0.90 13.97 0.92
CA ARG A 109 -1.94 13.01 1.34
C ARG A 109 -3.36 13.59 1.41
N LEU A 110 -3.62 14.64 0.63
CA LEU A 110 -4.95 15.26 0.53
C LEU A 110 -5.85 14.54 -0.48
N LEU A 111 -5.27 13.71 -1.34
CA LEU A 111 -5.93 13.08 -2.47
C LEU A 111 -5.55 11.60 -2.59
N SER A 112 -6.57 10.77 -2.73
CA SER A 112 -6.50 9.33 -2.97
C SER A 112 -6.57 9.06 -4.47
N ILE A 113 -5.57 8.38 -5.02
CA ILE A 113 -5.52 8.04 -6.44
C ILE A 113 -5.88 6.57 -6.60
N HIS A 114 -6.98 6.30 -7.30
CA HIS A 114 -7.48 4.97 -7.62
C HIS A 114 -7.17 4.64 -9.09
N GLN A 115 -6.34 3.63 -9.30
CA GLN A 115 -6.00 3.10 -10.63
C GLN A 115 -6.34 1.60 -10.72
N SER A 116 -6.28 1.03 -11.92
CA SER A 116 -6.43 -0.42 -12.07
C SER A 116 -5.15 -1.11 -11.60
N PHE A 117 -5.26 -2.02 -10.62
CA PHE A 117 -4.13 -2.82 -10.15
C PHE A 117 -3.45 -3.61 -11.26
N ALA A 118 -4.22 -4.12 -12.23
CA ALA A 118 -3.66 -4.86 -13.36
C ALA A 118 -2.75 -3.98 -14.23
N ARG A 119 -3.10 -2.70 -14.41
CA ARG A 119 -2.26 -1.74 -15.16
C ARG A 119 -1.00 -1.38 -14.38
N GLU A 120 -1.13 -1.11 -13.09
CA GLU A 120 0.02 -0.88 -12.20
C GLU A 120 0.99 -2.07 -12.25
N TRP A 121 0.45 -3.29 -12.15
CA TRP A 121 1.23 -4.52 -12.16
C TRP A 121 1.90 -4.78 -13.50
N ALA A 122 1.17 -4.67 -14.61
CA ALA A 122 1.72 -4.85 -15.95
C ALA A 122 2.85 -3.85 -16.24
N ARG A 123 2.69 -2.60 -15.79
CA ARG A 123 3.72 -1.56 -15.95
C ARG A 123 4.98 -1.88 -15.16
N ASP A 124 4.83 -2.23 -13.89
CA ASP A 124 5.99 -2.54 -13.06
C ASP A 124 6.73 -3.78 -13.57
N LEU A 125 5.99 -4.77 -14.06
CA LEU A 125 6.55 -5.99 -14.64
C LEU A 125 7.30 -5.67 -15.95
N ALA A 126 6.74 -4.80 -16.80
CA ALA A 126 7.40 -4.32 -18.01
C ALA A 126 8.69 -3.54 -17.72
N MET A 127 8.76 -2.86 -16.57
CA MET A 127 9.90 -2.04 -16.20
C MET A 127 10.94 -2.74 -15.31
N TRP A 128 10.62 -3.93 -14.78
CA TRP A 128 11.54 -4.70 -13.94
C TRP A 128 12.92 -4.95 -14.59
N PRO A 129 13.03 -5.28 -15.90
CA PRO A 129 14.34 -5.44 -16.54
C PRO A 129 15.18 -4.17 -16.47
N PHE A 130 14.56 -3.00 -16.64
CA PHE A 130 15.24 -1.71 -16.54
C PHE A 130 15.70 -1.45 -15.10
N ASP A 131 14.86 -1.72 -14.11
CA ASP A 131 15.24 -1.59 -12.70
C ASP A 131 16.40 -2.52 -12.33
N ALA A 132 16.42 -3.75 -12.86
CA ALA A 132 17.50 -4.69 -12.67
C ALA A 132 18.82 -4.17 -13.28
N ILE A 133 18.77 -3.61 -14.49
CA ILE A 133 19.95 -3.00 -15.14
C ILE A 133 20.44 -1.80 -14.33
N VAL A 134 19.55 -0.89 -13.93
CA VAL A 134 19.90 0.25 -13.08
C VAL A 134 20.58 -0.26 -11.81
N MET A 135 19.97 -1.21 -11.11
CA MET A 135 20.53 -1.77 -9.89
C MET A 135 21.91 -2.42 -10.09
N LEU A 136 22.10 -3.14 -11.20
CA LEU A 136 23.39 -3.73 -11.54
C LEU A 136 24.47 -2.67 -11.83
N VAL A 137 24.12 -1.61 -12.56
CA VAL A 137 25.04 -0.55 -12.99
C VAL A 137 25.38 0.40 -11.83
N THR A 138 24.37 0.88 -11.11
CA THR A 138 24.54 1.87 -10.05
C THR A 138 24.87 1.24 -8.70
N ARG A 139 24.68 -0.09 -8.56
CA ARG A 139 24.71 -0.80 -7.27
C ARG A 139 23.80 -0.17 -6.22
N SER A 140 22.77 0.56 -6.66
CA SER A 140 21.77 1.18 -5.82
C SER A 140 20.39 0.62 -6.16
N LEU A 141 19.50 0.54 -5.16
CA LEU A 141 18.12 0.16 -5.43
C LEU A 141 17.50 1.18 -6.38
N ALA A 142 16.74 0.68 -7.37
CA ALA A 142 15.99 1.54 -8.28
C ALA A 142 15.10 2.50 -7.45
N PRO A 143 14.97 3.77 -7.87
CA PRO A 143 14.15 4.73 -7.14
C PRO A 143 12.73 4.19 -7.01
N THR A 144 12.20 4.20 -5.77
CA THR A 144 10.81 3.81 -5.53
C THR A 144 9.92 4.73 -6.35
N ARG A 145 9.29 4.17 -7.39
CA ARG A 145 8.27 4.88 -8.16
C ARG A 145 7.16 5.31 -7.21
N LEU A 146 6.55 6.45 -7.50
CA LEU A 146 5.34 6.89 -6.81
C LEU A 146 4.25 5.85 -7.05
N ALA A 147 4.15 4.87 -6.16
CA ALA A 147 3.09 3.90 -6.17
C ALA A 147 1.77 4.64 -5.97
N SER A 148 0.73 4.26 -6.71
CA SER A 148 -0.61 4.76 -6.44
C SER A 148 -0.91 4.51 -4.96
N ARG A 149 -1.23 5.57 -4.21
CA ARG A 149 -1.69 5.44 -2.82
C ARG A 149 -3.19 5.68 -2.81
N ARG A 150 -3.92 4.67 -2.36
CA ARG A 150 -5.34 4.80 -2.09
C ARG A 150 -5.52 4.97 -0.60
N ILE A 151 -6.39 5.88 -0.20
CA ILE A 151 -6.66 6.16 1.20
C ILE A 151 -8.14 5.92 1.43
N TYR A 152 -8.45 4.86 2.18
CA TYR A 152 -9.80 4.49 2.55
C TYR A 152 -10.17 5.06 3.92
N ALA A 153 -11.48 5.24 4.15
CA ALA A 153 -11.98 5.66 5.46
C ALA A 153 -11.54 4.66 6.56
N PRO A 154 -11.32 5.11 7.80
CA PRO A 154 -10.75 4.29 8.88
C PRO A 154 -11.78 3.30 9.46
N ALA A 155 -12.10 2.26 8.69
CA ALA A 155 -13.06 1.21 9.04
C ALA A 155 -12.43 -0.19 8.89
N THR A 156 -12.90 -1.14 9.70
CA THR A 156 -12.43 -2.55 9.68
C THR A 156 -12.54 -3.18 8.30
N ALA A 157 -13.66 -2.98 7.60
CA ALA A 157 -13.84 -3.47 6.22
C ALA A 157 -12.80 -2.89 5.25
N ASN A 158 -12.42 -1.63 5.45
CA ASN A 158 -11.41 -0.95 4.63
C ASN A 158 -9.99 -1.40 4.97
N VAL A 159 -9.72 -1.84 6.21
CA VAL A 159 -8.45 -2.52 6.55
C VAL A 159 -8.33 -3.82 5.79
N VAL A 160 -9.36 -4.67 5.85
CA VAL A 160 -9.38 -5.94 5.10
C VAL A 160 -9.18 -5.68 3.61
N ARG A 161 -9.95 -4.74 3.05
CA ARG A 161 -9.83 -4.34 1.65
C ARG A 161 -8.42 -3.86 1.31
N ALA A 162 -7.84 -2.95 2.10
CA ALA A 162 -6.51 -2.41 1.87
C ALA A 162 -5.43 -3.50 1.91
N VAL A 163 -5.51 -4.44 2.86
CA VAL A 163 -4.54 -5.53 2.99
C VAL A 163 -4.65 -6.51 1.81
N VAL A 164 -5.87 -6.92 1.45
CA VAL A 164 -6.12 -7.76 0.27
C VAL A 164 -5.59 -7.10 -0.99
N GLU A 165 -5.94 -5.82 -1.19
CA GLU A 165 -5.49 -5.04 -2.33
C GLU A 165 -3.95 -4.90 -2.38
N GLY A 166 -3.33 -4.51 -1.27
CA GLY A 166 -1.88 -4.31 -1.17
C GLY A 166 -1.07 -5.60 -1.35
N LEU A 167 -1.65 -6.74 -0.96
CA LEU A 167 -1.04 -8.07 -1.07
C LEU A 167 -1.61 -8.90 -2.23
N THR A 168 -2.32 -8.30 -3.20
CA THR A 168 -2.87 -9.02 -4.37
C THR A 168 -1.78 -9.75 -5.16
N TYR A 169 -0.56 -9.20 -5.22
CA TYR A 169 0.56 -9.88 -5.88
C TYR A 169 0.97 -11.17 -5.16
N LEU A 170 0.84 -11.22 -3.82
CA LEU A 170 1.16 -12.40 -3.03
C LEU A 170 0.15 -13.50 -3.34
N THR A 171 -1.15 -13.20 -3.34
CA THR A 171 -2.19 -14.17 -3.67
C THR A 171 -2.07 -14.65 -5.11
N ALA A 172 -1.84 -13.74 -6.07
CA ALA A 172 -1.58 -14.10 -7.46
C ALA A 172 -0.34 -14.99 -7.62
N SER A 173 0.77 -14.66 -6.94
CA SER A 173 1.99 -15.45 -6.98
C SER A 173 1.80 -16.84 -6.38
N ALA A 174 1.02 -16.97 -5.30
CA ALA A 174 0.72 -18.26 -4.69
C ALA A 174 -0.10 -19.14 -5.63
N VAL A 175 -1.09 -18.58 -6.32
CA VAL A 175 -1.87 -19.30 -7.35
C VAL A 175 -0.98 -19.72 -8.52
N VAL A 176 -0.15 -18.82 -9.05
CA VAL A 176 0.77 -19.14 -10.15
C VAL A 176 1.76 -20.22 -9.75
N MET A 177 2.37 -20.12 -8.55
CA MET A 177 3.29 -21.15 -8.05
C MET A 177 2.60 -22.49 -7.83
N ALA A 178 1.36 -22.50 -7.36
CA ALA A 178 0.56 -23.72 -7.25
C ALA A 178 0.30 -24.34 -8.63
N LEU A 179 -0.07 -23.54 -9.63
CA LEU A 179 -0.27 -24.01 -11.01
C LEU A 179 1.04 -24.55 -11.61
N VAL A 180 2.15 -23.84 -11.44
CA VAL A 180 3.48 -24.29 -11.89
C VAL A 180 3.86 -25.60 -11.21
N ALA A 181 3.63 -25.74 -9.90
CA ALA A 181 3.91 -26.98 -9.19
C ALA A 181 3.08 -28.16 -9.72
N VAL A 182 1.80 -27.95 -10.03
CA VAL A 182 0.93 -28.98 -10.63
C VAL A 182 1.42 -29.35 -12.02
N VAL A 183 1.60 -28.38 -12.92
CA VAL A 183 2.04 -28.60 -14.31
C VAL A 183 3.43 -29.25 -14.35
N ALA A 184 4.40 -28.76 -13.57
CA ALA A 184 5.74 -29.34 -13.52
C ALA A 184 5.72 -30.80 -13.06
N THR A 185 4.75 -31.18 -12.22
CA THR A 185 4.56 -32.57 -11.79
C THR A 185 4.04 -33.42 -12.95
N ASP A 186 3.02 -32.95 -13.67
CA ASP A 186 2.49 -33.69 -14.83
C ASP A 186 3.55 -33.95 -15.91
N PHE A 187 4.47 -33.00 -16.12
CA PHE A 187 5.61 -33.17 -17.06
C PHE A 187 6.75 -34.05 -16.51
N SER A 188 6.91 -34.15 -15.18
CA SER A 188 8.02 -34.89 -14.54
C SER A 188 7.66 -36.30 -14.08
N ILE A 189 6.36 -36.66 -14.02
CA ILE A 189 5.88 -38.04 -13.79
C ILE A 189 6.62 -39.09 -14.66
N PRO A 190 6.84 -38.89 -15.98
CA PRO A 190 7.56 -39.86 -16.79
C PRO A 190 9.09 -39.89 -16.54
N LEU A 191 9.67 -38.86 -15.92
CA LEU A 191 11.12 -38.72 -15.72
C LEU A 191 11.58 -39.12 -14.30
N THR A 192 10.70 -38.99 -13.31
CA THR A 192 10.97 -39.30 -11.91
C THR A 192 9.72 -39.86 -11.24
N PRO A 193 9.54 -41.19 -11.16
CA PRO A 193 8.35 -41.82 -10.57
C PRO A 193 8.16 -41.53 -9.06
N ALA A 194 9.12 -40.85 -8.41
CA ALA A 194 9.00 -40.38 -7.04
C ALA A 194 8.20 -39.06 -6.88
N PHE A 195 7.88 -38.35 -7.96
CA PHE A 195 6.96 -37.22 -7.95
C PHE A 195 5.56 -37.70 -8.32
N THR A 196 4.78 -38.08 -7.31
CA THR A 196 3.37 -38.44 -7.47
C THR A 196 2.50 -37.17 -7.45
N ALA A 197 1.35 -37.21 -8.14
CA ALA A 197 0.38 -36.10 -8.18
C ALA A 197 -0.09 -35.67 -6.77
N ASP A 198 -0.08 -36.59 -5.80
CA ASP A 198 -0.43 -36.28 -4.40
C ASP A 198 0.55 -35.28 -3.75
N ARG A 199 1.85 -35.36 -4.06
CA ARG A 199 2.87 -34.46 -3.49
C ARG A 199 2.77 -33.04 -4.03
N SER A 200 2.38 -32.89 -5.30
CA SER A 200 2.22 -31.58 -5.94
C SER A 200 0.93 -30.89 -5.50
N ALA A 201 -0.16 -31.64 -5.38
CA ALA A 201 -1.39 -31.17 -4.77
C ALA A 201 -1.16 -30.71 -3.32
N LEU A 202 -0.36 -31.46 -2.56
CA LEU A 202 0.02 -31.10 -1.19
C LEU A 202 0.87 -29.82 -1.12
N LEU A 203 1.85 -29.67 -2.01
CA LEU A 203 2.68 -28.45 -2.08
C LEU A 203 1.84 -27.23 -2.47
N ALA A 204 0.91 -27.38 -3.42
CA ALA A 204 -0.04 -26.36 -3.81
C ALA A 204 -0.93 -25.96 -2.61
N LEU A 205 -1.44 -26.94 -1.87
CA LEU A 205 -2.22 -26.70 -0.65
C LEU A 205 -1.42 -25.93 0.40
N ILE A 206 -0.20 -26.38 0.72
CA ILE A 206 0.69 -25.71 1.69
C ILE A 206 0.94 -24.27 1.27
N THR A 207 1.25 -24.03 -0.01
CA THR A 207 1.55 -22.68 -0.53
C THR A 207 0.35 -21.75 -0.39
N ASN A 208 -0.85 -22.20 -0.72
CA ASN A 208 -2.07 -21.41 -0.59
C ASN A 208 -2.44 -21.15 0.88
N VAL A 209 -2.32 -22.17 1.74
CA VAL A 209 -2.58 -22.02 3.18
C VAL A 209 -1.62 -21.00 3.80
N VAL A 210 -0.32 -21.08 3.47
CA VAL A 210 0.68 -20.10 3.93
C VAL A 210 0.35 -18.69 3.42
N ALA A 211 -0.03 -18.53 2.15
CA ALA A 211 -0.41 -17.22 1.60
C ALA A 211 -1.63 -16.62 2.33
N LEU A 212 -2.64 -17.45 2.64
CA LEU A 212 -3.80 -17.04 3.42
C LEU A 212 -3.43 -16.69 4.86
N LEU A 213 -2.52 -17.43 5.50
CA LEU A 213 -2.03 -17.11 6.85
C LEU A 213 -1.27 -15.78 6.88
N ILE A 214 -0.43 -15.51 5.87
CA ILE A 214 0.24 -14.20 5.73
C ILE A 214 -0.82 -13.10 5.63
N LEU A 215 -1.81 -13.25 4.73
CA LEU A 215 -2.88 -12.27 4.53
C LEU A 215 -3.68 -12.04 5.81
N ALA A 216 -4.11 -13.11 6.50
CA ALA A 216 -4.85 -13.02 7.75
C ALA A 216 -4.02 -12.34 8.85
N SER A 217 -2.73 -12.69 8.98
CA SER A 217 -1.85 -12.07 9.97
C SER A 217 -1.61 -10.58 9.69
N ALA A 218 -1.53 -10.17 8.43
CA ALA A 218 -1.42 -8.77 8.03
C ALA A 218 -2.71 -7.99 8.29
N ILE A 219 -3.88 -8.61 8.10
CA ILE A 219 -5.17 -8.02 8.51
C ILE A 219 -5.18 -7.79 10.02
N VAL A 220 -4.82 -8.80 10.81
CA VAL A 220 -4.78 -8.69 12.28
C VAL A 220 -3.77 -7.63 12.73
N HIS A 221 -2.62 -7.53 12.05
CA HIS A 221 -1.62 -6.49 12.29
C HIS A 221 -2.21 -5.08 12.14
N GLU A 222 -2.82 -4.78 10.98
CA GLU A 222 -3.40 -3.45 10.74
C GLU A 222 -4.62 -3.18 11.64
N LEU A 223 -5.41 -4.21 11.97
CA LEU A 223 -6.49 -4.08 12.94
C LEU A 223 -5.98 -3.78 14.35
N GLY A 224 -4.80 -4.29 14.74
CA GLY A 224 -4.15 -3.94 16.01
C GLY A 224 -3.88 -2.44 16.12
N HIS A 225 -3.36 -1.82 15.05
CA HIS A 225 -3.19 -0.36 15.00
C HIS A 225 -4.52 0.38 15.08
N LEU A 226 -5.51 -0.04 14.28
CA LEU A 226 -6.81 0.63 14.24
C LEU A 226 -7.52 0.55 15.60
N LEU A 227 -7.54 -0.62 16.23
CA LEU A 227 -8.23 -0.87 17.48
C LEU A 227 -7.58 -0.08 18.62
N VAL A 228 -6.26 -0.19 18.80
CA VAL A 228 -5.56 0.52 19.87
C VAL A 228 -5.56 2.02 19.63
N GLY A 229 -5.51 2.47 18.36
CA GLY A 229 -5.68 3.87 18.00
C GLY A 229 -7.01 4.44 18.50
N ARG A 230 -8.11 3.71 18.25
CA ARG A 230 -9.44 4.09 18.75
C ARG A 230 -9.52 4.06 20.28
N LEU A 231 -9.01 3.01 20.92
CA LEU A 231 -9.05 2.86 22.38
C LEU A 231 -8.28 3.99 23.10
N LEU A 232 -7.12 4.40 22.57
CA LEU A 232 -6.30 5.46 23.16
C LEU A 232 -6.67 6.87 22.69
N SER A 233 -7.76 6.99 21.91
CA SER A 233 -8.21 8.25 21.30
C SER A 233 -7.12 8.93 20.47
N VAL A 234 -6.27 8.14 19.80
CA VAL A 234 -5.34 8.64 18.79
C VAL A 234 -6.12 8.75 17.48
N PRO A 235 -6.25 9.94 16.87
CA PRO A 235 -7.08 10.10 15.68
C PRO A 235 -6.53 9.27 14.52
N VAL A 236 -7.38 8.40 13.96
CA VAL A 236 -7.06 7.59 12.79
C VAL A 236 -7.63 8.29 11.56
N VAL A 237 -6.74 8.73 10.67
CA VAL A 237 -7.11 9.52 9.48
C VAL A 237 -7.71 8.63 8.40
N GLY A 238 -7.14 7.44 8.22
CA GLY A 238 -7.57 6.52 7.17
C GLY A 238 -6.73 5.26 7.14
N VAL A 239 -7.01 4.41 6.16
CA VAL A 239 -6.21 3.23 5.83
C VAL A 239 -5.60 3.46 4.46
N GLN A 240 -4.29 3.53 4.42
CA GLN A 240 -3.55 3.63 3.19
C GLN A 240 -3.25 2.24 2.64
N VAL A 241 -3.38 2.09 1.32
CA VAL A 241 -2.83 0.96 0.58
C VAL A 241 -1.85 1.46 -0.46
N ARG A 242 -0.76 0.73 -0.59
CA ARG A 242 0.18 0.76 -1.70
C ARG A 242 0.53 -0.68 -2.07
N ARG A 243 1.15 -0.88 -3.22
CA ARG A 243 1.67 -2.20 -3.57
C ARG A 243 2.61 -2.71 -2.48
N GLY A 244 2.42 -3.95 -2.02
CA GLY A 244 3.28 -4.55 -1.01
C GLY A 244 2.92 -4.23 0.44
N ALA A 245 2.04 -3.26 0.69
CA ALA A 245 1.75 -2.82 2.06
C ALA A 245 0.39 -2.13 2.20
N ALA A 246 -0.28 -2.42 3.30
CA ALA A 246 -1.30 -1.55 3.86
C ALA A 246 -0.72 -0.86 5.09
N SER A 247 -1.29 0.27 5.48
CA SER A 247 -0.96 0.93 6.74
C SER A 247 -2.13 1.77 7.26
N VAL A 248 -2.36 1.73 8.56
CA VAL A 248 -3.26 2.67 9.24
C VAL A 248 -2.57 4.03 9.40
N LEU A 249 -3.16 5.08 8.83
CA LEU A 249 -2.69 6.47 8.94
C LEU A 249 -3.16 7.09 10.25
N LEU A 250 -2.21 7.60 11.04
CA LEU A 250 -2.46 8.18 12.35
C LEU A 250 -2.17 9.69 12.31
N ALA A 251 -3.04 10.49 12.90
CA ALA A 251 -2.75 11.90 13.15
C ALA A 251 -1.74 12.03 14.30
N PRO A 252 -0.99 13.14 14.38
CA PRO A 252 -0.10 13.40 15.52
C PRO A 252 -0.86 13.33 16.84
N GLY A 253 -0.25 12.70 17.83
CA GLY A 253 -0.82 12.57 19.17
C GLY A 253 0.28 12.47 20.24
N PRO A 254 -0.10 12.33 21.53
CA PRO A 254 0.85 12.14 22.62
C PRO A 254 1.79 10.96 22.35
N LYS A 255 3.08 11.16 22.59
CA LYS A 255 4.15 10.20 22.24
C LYS A 255 3.86 8.80 22.78
N ASP A 256 3.50 8.67 24.06
CA ASP A 256 3.31 7.37 24.71
C ASP A 256 2.14 6.59 24.10
N ARG A 257 1.04 7.29 23.79
CA ARG A 257 -0.13 6.68 23.14
C ARG A 257 0.22 6.26 21.72
N MET A 258 0.94 7.11 21.00
CA MET A 258 1.39 6.81 19.63
C MET A 258 2.29 5.58 19.59
N GLN A 259 3.25 5.47 20.52
CA GLN A 259 4.12 4.30 20.66
C GLN A 259 3.32 3.04 20.95
N ALA A 260 2.34 3.09 21.85
CA ALA A 260 1.46 1.96 22.13
C ALA A 260 0.69 1.51 20.87
N VAL A 261 0.15 2.44 20.09
CA VAL A 261 -0.52 2.13 18.82
C VAL A 261 0.44 1.50 17.82
N ILE A 262 1.66 2.04 17.66
CA ILE A 262 2.68 1.53 16.72
C ILE A 262 3.12 0.10 17.10
N VAL A 263 3.17 -0.22 18.39
CA VAL A 263 3.57 -1.56 18.85
C VAL A 263 2.41 -2.55 18.75
N ALA A 264 1.16 -2.10 18.88
CA ALA A 264 -0.02 -2.95 18.90
C ALA A 264 -0.19 -3.85 17.67
N GLY A 265 0.07 -3.33 16.46
CA GLY A 265 -0.09 -4.11 15.22
C GLY A 265 0.88 -5.28 15.12
N PRO A 266 2.20 -5.05 15.20
CA PRO A 266 3.21 -6.11 15.27
C PRO A 266 2.90 -7.18 16.31
N PHE A 267 2.51 -6.78 17.53
CA PHE A 267 2.16 -7.74 18.58
C PHE A 267 0.88 -8.51 18.26
N ALA A 268 -0.16 -7.87 17.72
CA ALA A 268 -1.40 -8.55 17.33
C ALA A 268 -1.15 -9.58 16.22
N GLY A 269 -0.43 -9.18 15.16
CA GLY A 269 -0.06 -10.07 14.05
C GLY A 269 0.82 -11.23 14.50
N ALA A 270 1.83 -10.96 15.33
CA ALA A 270 2.72 -11.97 15.88
C ALA A 270 1.98 -12.97 16.79
N THR A 271 1.11 -12.46 17.68
CA THR A 271 0.33 -13.30 18.60
C THR A 271 -0.63 -14.21 17.84
N PHE A 272 -1.35 -13.66 16.85
CA PHE A 272 -2.23 -14.45 15.99
C PHE A 272 -1.46 -15.57 15.27
N ALA A 273 -0.35 -15.23 14.61
CA ALA A 273 0.47 -16.22 13.91
C ALA A 273 1.07 -17.26 14.87
N ALA A 274 1.54 -16.85 16.06
CA ALA A 274 2.07 -17.77 17.06
C ALA A 274 1.01 -18.76 17.56
N ILE A 275 -0.22 -18.28 17.83
CA ILE A 275 -1.34 -19.14 18.25
C ILE A 275 -1.70 -20.12 17.13
N CYS A 276 -1.84 -19.65 15.89
CA CYS A 276 -2.11 -20.54 14.74
C CYS A 276 -1.00 -21.58 14.55
N GLY A 277 0.27 -21.19 14.64
CA GLY A 277 1.41 -22.09 14.55
C GLY A 277 1.40 -23.13 15.67
N ALA A 278 1.17 -22.72 16.91
CA ALA A 278 1.07 -23.61 18.07
C ALA A 278 -0.10 -24.61 17.94
N LEU A 279 -1.26 -24.18 17.42
CA LEU A 279 -2.39 -25.05 17.11
C LEU A 279 -2.04 -26.08 16.03
N LEU A 280 -1.38 -25.66 14.94
CA LEU A 280 -0.96 -26.55 13.86
C LEU A 280 0.08 -27.59 14.30
N LEU A 281 0.94 -27.21 15.25
CA LEU A 281 1.91 -28.11 15.88
C LEU A 281 1.29 -29.01 16.96
N GLY A 282 -0.01 -28.88 17.23
CA GLY A 282 -0.71 -29.72 18.21
C GLY A 282 -0.33 -29.42 19.67
N LEU A 283 0.25 -28.26 19.98
CA LEU A 283 0.74 -27.94 21.34
C LEU A 283 -0.36 -27.87 22.40
N PHE A 284 -1.63 -27.78 21.98
CA PHE A 284 -2.79 -27.73 22.87
C PHE A 284 -3.56 -29.05 22.92
N GLU A 285 -3.13 -30.08 22.19
CA GLU A 285 -3.75 -31.40 22.25
C GLU A 285 -3.12 -32.24 23.37
N PRO A 286 -3.91 -32.89 24.25
CA PRO A 286 -3.42 -33.67 25.40
C PRO A 286 -2.62 -34.94 24.99
N GLY A 287 -2.36 -35.16 23.70
CA GLY A 287 -1.60 -36.27 23.14
C GLY A 287 -0.52 -35.84 22.15
N TRP A 288 0.01 -34.60 22.21
CA TRP A 288 1.03 -34.11 21.27
C TRP A 288 2.28 -34.99 21.15
N GLN A 289 2.57 -35.81 22.17
CA GLN A 289 3.65 -36.82 22.14
C GLN A 289 3.28 -38.10 21.37
N LEU A 290 1.98 -38.37 21.21
CA LEU A 290 1.41 -39.55 20.54
C LEU A 290 0.84 -39.23 19.15
N ALA A 291 0.50 -37.97 18.89
CA ALA A 291 0.12 -37.49 17.57
C ALA A 291 1.37 -37.46 16.69
N ALA A 292 1.45 -38.37 15.71
CA ALA A 292 2.46 -38.29 14.67
C ALA A 292 2.30 -36.94 13.94
N ILE A 293 3.17 -35.98 14.24
CA ILE A 293 3.21 -34.71 13.52
C ILE A 293 3.62 -35.07 12.09
N ASP A 294 2.66 -35.03 11.17
CA ASP A 294 2.97 -35.20 9.76
C ASP A 294 3.85 -34.02 9.29
N ASN A 295 4.68 -34.26 8.26
CA ASN A 295 5.60 -33.25 7.75
C ASN A 295 4.89 -31.97 7.27
N VAL A 296 3.59 -32.04 7.00
CA VAL A 296 2.76 -30.93 6.51
C VAL A 296 2.43 -29.98 7.64
N ARG A 297 1.88 -30.51 8.75
CA ARG A 297 1.62 -29.77 9.99
C ARG A 297 2.87 -29.13 10.53
N LEU A 298 3.98 -29.87 10.55
CA LEU A 298 5.28 -29.33 10.97
C LEU A 298 5.71 -28.16 10.08
N SER A 299 5.63 -28.33 8.75
CA SER A 299 6.06 -27.29 7.80
C SER A 299 5.21 -26.03 7.91
N ILE A 300 3.88 -26.16 7.90
CA ILE A 300 2.97 -25.00 8.01
C ILE A 300 3.13 -24.36 9.39
N GLY A 301 3.21 -25.15 10.47
CA GLY A 301 3.42 -24.66 11.83
C GLY A 301 4.70 -23.83 11.96
N CYS A 302 5.84 -24.39 11.52
CA CYS A 302 7.12 -23.70 11.52
C CYS A 302 7.10 -22.41 10.68
N VAL A 303 6.54 -22.45 9.46
CA VAL A 303 6.40 -21.25 8.62
C VAL A 303 5.53 -20.20 9.31
N THR A 304 4.47 -20.61 10.00
CA THR A 304 3.60 -19.68 10.74
C THR A 304 4.34 -19.02 11.91
N LEU A 305 5.21 -19.74 12.61
CA LEU A 305 6.10 -19.16 13.63
C LEU A 305 7.13 -18.19 13.04
N VAL A 306 7.64 -18.47 11.83
CA VAL A 306 8.50 -17.52 11.10
C VAL A 306 7.73 -16.24 10.74
N ILE A 307 6.46 -16.36 10.31
CA ILE A 307 5.58 -15.19 10.09
C ILE A 307 5.42 -14.39 11.39
N ALA A 308 5.21 -15.05 12.52
CA ALA A 308 5.11 -14.39 13.83
C ALA A 308 6.40 -13.61 14.17
N ALA A 309 7.57 -14.23 13.97
CA ALA A 309 8.86 -13.56 14.15
C ALA A 309 9.02 -12.38 13.18
N GLY A 310 8.59 -12.52 11.93
CA GLY A 310 8.59 -11.47 10.92
C GLY A 310 7.80 -10.23 11.34
N HIS A 311 6.63 -10.42 11.97
CA HIS A 311 5.87 -9.31 12.56
C HIS A 311 6.65 -8.60 13.66
N LEU A 312 7.33 -9.32 14.55
CA LEU A 312 8.15 -8.69 15.59
C LEU A 312 9.39 -7.98 15.01
N PHE A 313 9.98 -8.53 13.95
CA PHE A 313 11.09 -7.87 13.26
C PHE A 313 10.69 -6.53 12.65
N SER A 314 9.42 -6.31 12.30
CA SER A 314 8.94 -5.01 11.82
C SER A 314 9.16 -3.86 12.83
N LEU A 315 9.36 -4.17 14.11
CA LEU A 315 9.69 -3.21 15.17
C LEU A 315 11.18 -2.80 15.16
N LEU A 316 12.05 -3.49 14.42
CA LEU A 316 13.46 -3.08 14.34
C LEU A 316 13.57 -1.73 13.60
N PRO A 317 14.53 -0.86 13.98
CA PRO A 317 14.65 0.51 13.46
C PRO A 317 14.84 0.65 11.95
N ILE A 318 15.11 -0.46 11.26
CA ILE A 318 15.29 -0.53 9.80
C ILE A 318 13.97 -0.73 9.05
N PHE A 319 12.92 -1.25 9.70
CA PHE A 319 11.61 -1.52 9.09
C PHE A 319 10.59 -0.42 9.39
N GLY A 320 9.43 -0.48 8.73
CA GLY A 320 8.42 0.58 8.74
C GLY A 320 8.00 1.02 10.15
N ASP A 321 7.62 0.07 11.00
CA ASP A 321 7.08 0.39 12.33
C ASP A 321 8.17 0.81 13.30
N GLY A 322 9.32 0.13 13.28
CA GLY A 322 10.48 0.53 14.08
C GLY A 322 11.03 1.91 13.71
N ARG A 323 11.03 2.27 12.42
CA ARG A 323 11.40 3.64 11.98
C ARG A 323 10.45 4.67 12.56
N VAL A 324 9.16 4.42 12.49
CA VAL A 324 8.12 5.31 13.02
C VAL A 324 8.24 5.41 14.55
N LEU A 325 8.49 4.29 15.23
CA LEU A 325 8.71 4.25 16.67
C LEU A 325 9.92 5.10 17.08
N ARG A 326 11.04 4.98 16.35
CA ARG A 326 12.26 5.78 16.54
C ARG A 326 12.01 7.26 16.30
N ALA A 327 11.21 7.61 15.30
CA ALA A 327 10.81 8.98 15.00
C ALA A 327 9.77 9.54 15.99
N GLY A 328 9.41 8.80 17.06
CA GLY A 328 8.42 9.23 18.04
C GLY A 328 7.00 9.30 17.47
N GLY A 329 6.72 8.58 16.39
CA GLY A 329 5.42 8.55 15.72
C GLY A 329 5.17 9.66 14.71
N VAL A 330 6.17 10.51 14.43
CA VAL A 330 6.02 11.63 13.48
C VAL A 330 5.89 11.14 12.02
N ASP A 331 6.52 10.02 11.68
CA ASP A 331 6.65 9.51 10.31
C ASP A 331 5.51 8.58 9.84
N ARG A 332 4.54 8.23 10.71
CA ARG A 332 3.38 7.41 10.31
C ARG A 332 2.28 8.19 9.61
N ARG A 333 2.57 9.44 9.28
CA ARG A 333 1.73 10.25 8.41
C ARG A 333 1.59 9.50 7.10
#